data_AF-A0A2K5HF26-F1
#
_entry.id   AF-A0A2K5HF26-F1
#
_cell.length_a   1.000
_cell.length_b   1.000
_cell.length_c   1.000
_cell.angle_alpha   90.00
_cell.angle_beta   90.00
_cell.angle_gamma   90.00
#
_symmetry.space_group_name_H-M   'P 1'
#
loop_
_entity.id
_entity.type
_entity.pdbx_description
1 polymer ?
#
loop_
_entity_poly.entity_id
_entity_poly.type
_entity_poly.pdbx_seq_one_letter_code
_entity_poly.pdbx_strand_id
1 'polypeptide(L)'
;VPYETLNKRFRAAQKNIDRETSHVTMVVAELEKTLSGCPAVDSVVSLLDGVVEKLSVLKRKAVESIQAEDESAKLCKRRIEHLKEHSSDQPAAASVWKRKRMDRMMVEHLLRCGYYNTAVKLARQSGIESCLEFSLRIQEFIELIRQNKRLDAVRHARKHFSQAEGSQLDEVRQAMGMLAFPPDTHISPYKDLLDPARWRMLIQQFRYDNYRLHQLGNNSVFTLTLQAGLSAIKTPQCYKEDGSSKSPDCPVCSRSLNKLAQPLPMAHCANSRLVCKISGDVMNENNPPMMLPNGYVYGYNSLLSIRQDDKVVCPRTKEVFHFSQAEKVYIM
;
A
#
# COMPACT_ATOMS: atom_id res chain seq x y z
N VAL A 1 2.26 -15.24 1.56
CA VAL A 1 2.41 -14.94 0.09
C VAL A 1 1.20 -15.48 -0.65
N PRO A 2 0.65 -14.82 -1.69
CA PRO A 2 -0.60 -15.25 -2.36
C PRO A 2 -0.64 -16.71 -2.79
N TYR A 3 0.49 -17.24 -3.27
CA TYR A 3 0.64 -18.65 -3.62
C TYR A 3 0.50 -19.60 -2.40
N GLU A 4 1.04 -19.24 -1.25
CA GLU A 4 0.89 -20.02 -0.02
C GLU A 4 -0.56 -20.03 0.44
N THR A 5 -1.28 -18.90 0.29
CA THR A 5 -2.71 -18.81 0.58
C THR A 5 -3.50 -19.74 -0.34
N LEU A 6 -3.22 -19.73 -1.65
CA LEU A 6 -3.84 -20.65 -2.61
C LEU A 6 -3.57 -22.11 -2.24
N ASN A 7 -2.32 -22.47 -1.93
CA ASN A 7 -1.95 -23.84 -1.56
C ASN A 7 -2.63 -24.28 -0.26
N LYS A 8 -2.75 -23.38 0.73
CA LYS A 8 -3.50 -23.64 1.96
C LYS A 8 -5.00 -23.85 1.69
N ARG A 9 -5.60 -23.04 0.81
CA ARG A 9 -7.02 -23.17 0.40
C ARG A 9 -7.26 -24.48 -0.33
N PHE A 10 -6.42 -24.82 -1.29
CA PHE A 10 -6.46 -26.08 -2.04
C PHE A 10 -6.42 -27.31 -1.12
N ARG A 11 -5.47 -27.35 -0.17
CA ARG A 11 -5.40 -28.45 0.81
C ARG A 11 -6.64 -28.54 1.70
N ALA A 12 -7.19 -27.40 2.10
CA ALA A 12 -8.41 -27.37 2.92
C ALA A 12 -9.64 -27.80 2.12
N ALA A 13 -9.76 -27.39 0.86
CA ALA A 13 -10.82 -27.80 -0.05
C ALA A 13 -10.80 -29.31 -0.27
N GLN A 14 -9.63 -29.88 -0.59
CA GLN A 14 -9.45 -31.32 -0.75
C GLN A 14 -9.94 -32.08 0.49
N LYS A 15 -9.46 -31.70 1.68
CA LYS A 15 -9.87 -32.33 2.95
C LYS A 15 -11.37 -32.22 3.21
N ASN A 16 -11.98 -31.07 2.90
CA ASN A 16 -13.42 -30.86 3.09
C ASN A 16 -14.25 -31.70 2.11
N ILE A 17 -13.85 -31.76 0.83
CA ILE A 17 -14.52 -32.54 -0.20
C ILE A 17 -14.39 -34.04 0.07
N ASP A 18 -13.21 -34.52 0.45
CA ASP A 18 -12.99 -35.94 0.78
C ASP A 18 -13.86 -36.38 1.97
N ARG A 19 -14.02 -35.49 2.97
CA ARG A 19 -14.87 -35.75 4.12
C ARG A 19 -16.34 -35.86 3.74
N GLU A 20 -16.86 -34.92 2.96
CA GLU A 20 -18.27 -34.98 2.54
C GLU A 20 -18.54 -36.11 1.55
N THR A 21 -17.60 -36.42 0.65
CA THR A 21 -17.67 -37.59 -0.22
C THR A 21 -17.79 -38.86 0.62
N SER A 22 -16.98 -39.00 1.67
CA SER A 22 -17.06 -40.13 2.61
C SER A 22 -18.44 -40.23 3.28
N HIS A 23 -19.05 -39.10 3.68
CA HIS A 23 -20.41 -39.10 4.21
C HIS A 23 -21.45 -39.56 3.18
N VAL A 24 -21.33 -39.11 1.93
CA VAL A 24 -22.22 -39.54 0.84
C VAL A 24 -22.07 -41.04 0.59
N THR A 25 -20.84 -41.54 0.47
CA THR A 25 -20.56 -42.97 0.27
C THR A 25 -21.14 -43.83 1.39
N MET A 26 -21.05 -43.38 2.64
CA MET A 26 -21.63 -44.08 3.79
C MET A 26 -23.16 -44.20 3.70
N VAL A 27 -23.86 -43.12 3.34
CA VAL A 27 -25.34 -43.15 3.22
C VAL A 27 -25.79 -43.96 2.01
N VAL A 28 -25.04 -43.91 0.90
CA VAL A 28 -25.30 -44.75 -0.29
C VAL A 28 -25.10 -46.23 0.02
N ALA A 29 -24.04 -46.59 0.73
CA ALA A 29 -23.79 -47.98 1.14
C ALA A 29 -24.91 -48.53 2.04
N GLU A 30 -25.44 -47.71 2.96
CA GLU A 30 -26.59 -48.09 3.80
C GLU A 30 -27.87 -48.29 2.97
N LEU A 31 -28.08 -47.45 1.96
CA LEU A 31 -29.18 -47.61 1.00
C LEU A 31 -29.06 -48.92 0.21
N GLU A 32 -27.89 -49.22 -0.35
CA GLU A 32 -27.64 -50.47 -1.11
C GLU A 32 -27.86 -51.72 -0.25
N LYS A 33 -27.38 -51.70 0.99
CA LYS A 33 -27.59 -52.78 1.95
C LYS A 33 -29.07 -52.98 2.27
N THR A 34 -29.82 -51.89 2.44
CA THR A 34 -31.25 -51.93 2.74
C THR A 34 -32.07 -52.46 1.55
N LEU A 35 -31.70 -52.09 0.33
CA LEU A 35 -32.34 -52.58 -0.91
C LEU A 35 -32.18 -54.09 -1.12
N SER A 36 -31.14 -54.69 -0.55
CA SER A 36 -30.87 -56.13 -0.64
C SER A 36 -31.86 -57.00 0.17
N GLY A 37 -32.66 -56.39 1.05
CA GLY A 37 -33.47 -57.09 2.06
C GLY A 37 -35.00 -57.00 1.92
N CYS A 38 -35.56 -56.65 0.75
CA CYS A 38 -37.00 -56.36 0.57
C CYS A 38 -37.56 -55.34 1.59
N PRO A 39 -37.08 -54.09 1.58
CA PRO A 39 -37.44 -53.08 2.57
C PRO A 39 -38.85 -52.49 2.37
N ALA A 40 -39.41 -51.94 3.45
CA ALA A 40 -40.62 -51.10 3.37
C ALA A 40 -40.33 -49.81 2.59
N VAL A 41 -41.30 -49.35 1.79
CA VAL A 41 -41.17 -48.17 0.92
C VAL A 41 -40.77 -46.91 1.71
N ASP A 42 -41.35 -46.70 2.89
CA ASP A 42 -41.05 -45.54 3.75
C ASP A 42 -39.57 -45.49 4.19
N SER A 43 -38.95 -46.65 4.42
CA SER A 43 -37.53 -46.75 4.78
C SER A 43 -36.63 -46.32 3.61
N VAL A 44 -36.97 -46.75 2.39
CA VAL A 44 -36.25 -46.38 1.17
C VAL A 44 -36.38 -44.88 0.91
N VAL A 45 -37.56 -44.31 1.09
CA VAL A 45 -37.80 -42.85 0.93
C VAL A 45 -36.95 -42.06 1.93
N SER A 46 -36.94 -42.44 3.21
CA SER A 46 -36.13 -41.76 4.23
C SER A 46 -34.62 -41.84 3.95
N LEU A 47 -34.13 -42.95 3.41
CA LEU A 47 -32.72 -43.09 3.03
C LEU A 47 -32.37 -42.24 1.81
N LEU A 48 -33.26 -42.17 0.81
CA LEU A 48 -33.10 -41.30 -0.35
C LEU A 48 -33.06 -39.82 0.06
N ASP A 49 -33.92 -39.38 0.99
CA ASP A 49 -33.87 -38.03 1.54
C ASP A 49 -32.52 -37.74 2.22
N GLY A 50 -31.99 -38.71 2.96
CA GLY A 50 -30.65 -38.63 3.55
C GLY A 50 -29.54 -38.48 2.50
N VAL A 51 -29.60 -39.25 1.40
CA VAL A 51 -28.65 -39.12 0.27
C VAL A 51 -28.74 -37.73 -0.35
N VAL A 52 -29.96 -37.25 -0.62
CA VAL A 52 -30.21 -35.91 -1.18
C VAL A 52 -29.65 -34.82 -0.26
N GLU A 53 -29.87 -34.93 1.05
CA GLU A 53 -29.33 -33.99 2.03
C GLU A 53 -27.79 -33.96 1.97
N LYS A 54 -27.11 -35.11 2.02
CA LYS A 54 -25.64 -35.16 1.96
C LYS A 54 -25.08 -34.66 0.63
N LEU A 55 -25.72 -34.99 -0.49
CA LEU A 55 -25.35 -34.45 -1.81
C LEU A 55 -25.53 -32.92 -1.87
N SER A 56 -26.57 -32.37 -1.24
CA SER A 56 -26.79 -30.93 -1.19
C SER A 56 -25.69 -30.21 -0.38
N VAL A 57 -25.26 -30.81 0.75
CA VAL A 57 -24.17 -30.29 1.57
C VAL A 57 -22.84 -30.36 0.81
N LEU A 58 -22.55 -31.48 0.15
CA LEU A 58 -21.36 -31.65 -0.69
C LEU A 58 -21.33 -30.59 -1.80
N LYS A 59 -22.44 -30.41 -2.53
CA LYS A 59 -22.58 -29.39 -3.58
C LYS A 59 -22.27 -27.99 -3.04
N ARG A 60 -22.88 -27.60 -1.92
CA ARG A 60 -22.65 -26.29 -1.30
C ARG A 60 -21.18 -26.08 -0.93
N LYS A 61 -20.58 -27.05 -0.23
CA LYS A 61 -19.16 -26.96 0.20
C LYS A 61 -18.18 -26.96 -0.97
N ALA A 62 -18.48 -27.72 -2.04
CA ALA A 62 -17.70 -27.70 -3.27
C ALA A 62 -17.73 -26.31 -3.91
N VAL A 63 -18.91 -25.70 -4.05
CA VAL A 63 -19.06 -24.34 -4.61
C VAL A 63 -18.28 -23.31 -3.77
N GLU A 64 -18.43 -23.33 -2.44
CA GLU A 64 -17.70 -22.41 -1.56
C GLU A 64 -16.17 -22.58 -1.67
N SER A 65 -15.70 -23.83 -1.77
CA SER A 65 -14.28 -24.13 -1.90
C SER A 65 -13.71 -23.69 -3.25
N ILE A 66 -14.43 -23.97 -4.34
CA ILE A 66 -14.08 -23.54 -5.70
C ILE A 66 -14.02 -22.01 -5.77
N GLN A 67 -15.01 -21.31 -5.22
CA GLN A 67 -15.05 -19.85 -5.19
C GLN A 67 -13.81 -19.28 -4.47
N ALA A 68 -13.45 -19.83 -3.30
CA ALA A 68 -12.31 -19.37 -2.52
C ALA A 68 -10.96 -19.64 -3.21
N GLU A 69 -10.84 -20.76 -3.93
CA GLU A 69 -9.67 -21.05 -4.76
C GLU A 69 -9.57 -20.12 -5.96
N ASP A 70 -10.67 -19.88 -6.67
CA ASP A 70 -10.74 -18.97 -7.82
C ASP A 70 -10.34 -17.54 -7.44
N GLU A 71 -10.83 -17.02 -6.31
CA GLU A 71 -10.40 -15.71 -5.80
C GLU A 71 -8.89 -15.65 -5.52
N SER A 72 -8.34 -16.71 -4.91
CA SER A 72 -6.91 -16.82 -4.63
C SER A 72 -6.07 -16.93 -5.90
N ALA A 73 -6.55 -17.68 -6.90
CA ALA A 73 -5.93 -17.83 -8.21
C ALA A 73 -5.95 -16.52 -9.00
N LYS A 74 -7.08 -15.80 -9.01
CA LYS A 74 -7.20 -14.45 -9.59
C LYS A 74 -6.23 -13.46 -8.96
N LEU A 75 -5.99 -13.54 -7.65
CA LEU A 75 -4.98 -12.70 -6.99
C LEU A 75 -3.56 -13.04 -7.46
N CYS A 76 -3.22 -14.33 -7.56
CA CYS A 76 -1.94 -14.78 -8.10
C CYS A 76 -1.73 -14.32 -9.55
N LYS A 77 -2.75 -14.48 -10.40
CA LYS A 77 -2.73 -14.03 -11.81
C LYS A 77 -2.47 -12.52 -11.92
N ARG A 78 -3.25 -11.70 -11.21
CA ARG A 78 -3.05 -10.23 -11.18
C ARG A 78 -1.64 -9.84 -10.73
N ARG A 79 -1.08 -10.57 -9.75
CA ARG A 79 0.28 -10.32 -9.27
C ARG A 79 1.34 -10.70 -10.32
N ILE A 80 1.16 -11.82 -11.02
CA ILE A 80 2.07 -12.26 -12.10
C ILE A 80 2.03 -11.26 -13.26
N GLU A 81 0.84 -10.85 -13.69
CA GLU A 81 0.67 -9.83 -14.73
C GLU A 81 1.37 -8.53 -14.34
N HIS A 82 1.16 -8.05 -13.11
CA HIS A 82 1.84 -6.87 -12.61
C HIS A 82 3.37 -7.00 -12.55
N LEU A 83 3.91 -8.20 -12.25
CA LEU A 83 5.36 -8.43 -12.25
C LEU A 83 5.92 -8.51 -13.68
N LYS A 84 5.17 -9.08 -14.63
CA LYS A 84 5.54 -9.14 -16.04
C LYS A 84 5.67 -7.76 -16.68
N GLU A 85 4.85 -6.79 -16.25
CA GLU A 85 4.98 -5.39 -16.66
C GLU A 85 6.34 -4.79 -16.28
N HIS A 86 6.93 -5.22 -15.15
CA HIS A 86 8.25 -4.75 -14.71
C HIS A 86 9.40 -5.46 -15.44
N SER A 87 9.24 -6.75 -15.77
CA SER A 87 10.27 -7.54 -16.45
C SER A 87 10.39 -7.26 -17.95
N SER A 88 9.72 -6.23 -18.46
CA SER A 88 9.93 -5.76 -19.84
C SER A 88 11.28 -5.06 -19.94
N ASP A 89 12.13 -5.48 -20.89
CA ASP A 89 13.46 -4.91 -21.12
C ASP A 89 13.45 -3.43 -21.58
N GLN A 90 12.27 -2.83 -21.75
CA GLN A 90 12.14 -1.44 -22.14
C GLN A 90 12.21 -0.48 -20.92
N PRO A 91 13.18 0.45 -20.88
CA PRO A 91 13.33 1.41 -19.78
C PRO A 91 12.10 2.30 -19.55
N ALA A 92 11.36 2.61 -20.62
CA ALA A 92 10.13 3.39 -20.56
C ALA A 92 9.01 2.65 -19.83
N ALA A 93 8.83 1.34 -20.10
CA ALA A 93 7.85 0.51 -19.42
C ALA A 93 8.15 0.39 -17.92
N ALA A 94 9.42 0.21 -17.56
CA ALA A 94 9.86 0.20 -16.16
C ALA A 94 9.62 1.54 -15.44
N SER A 95 9.80 2.68 -16.13
CA SER A 95 9.50 4.02 -15.60
C SER A 95 8.00 4.21 -15.33
N VAL A 96 7.15 3.82 -16.29
CA VAL A 96 5.69 3.87 -16.15
C VAL A 96 5.21 2.96 -15.01
N TRP A 97 5.77 1.76 -14.89
CA TRP A 97 5.47 0.83 -13.82
C TRP A 97 5.84 1.40 -12.44
N LYS A 98 7.05 1.98 -12.30
CA LYS A 98 7.50 2.64 -11.06
C LYS A 98 6.55 3.79 -10.69
N ARG A 99 6.12 4.59 -11.66
CA ARG A 99 5.17 5.69 -11.45
C ARG A 99 3.79 5.17 -10.98
N LYS A 100 3.20 4.21 -11.69
CA LYS A 100 1.92 3.60 -11.28
C LYS A 100 1.99 2.99 -9.88
N ARG A 101 3.10 2.35 -9.53
CA ARG A 101 3.32 1.81 -8.19
C ARG A 101 3.37 2.91 -7.12
N MET A 102 4.08 4.00 -7.40
CA MET A 102 4.12 5.16 -6.52
C MET A 102 2.73 5.78 -6.35
N ASP A 103 1.99 5.95 -7.45
CA ASP A 103 0.63 6.48 -7.43
C ASP A 103 -0.32 5.60 -6.60
N ARG A 104 -0.22 4.27 -6.71
CA ARG A 104 -0.95 3.33 -5.83
C ARG A 104 -0.66 3.57 -4.36
N MET A 105 0.61 3.74 -4.01
CA MET A 105 1.04 3.99 -2.63
C MET A 105 0.55 5.35 -2.12
N MET A 106 0.57 6.38 -2.97
CA MET A 106 0.06 7.71 -2.64
C MET A 106 -1.45 7.73 -2.48
N VAL A 107 -2.20 7.09 -3.39
CA VAL A 107 -3.67 6.95 -3.28
C VAL A 107 -4.01 6.29 -1.95
N GLU A 108 -3.39 5.15 -1.65
CA GLU A 108 -3.61 4.45 -0.39
C GLU A 108 -3.30 5.32 0.84
N HIS A 109 -2.17 6.04 0.84
CA HIS A 109 -1.82 6.98 1.91
C HIS A 109 -2.85 8.11 2.07
N LEU A 110 -3.25 8.75 0.97
CA LEU A 110 -4.23 9.83 0.96
C LEU A 110 -5.57 9.38 1.55
N LEU A 111 -6.01 8.16 1.25
CA LEU A 111 -7.24 7.59 1.79
C LEU A 111 -7.15 7.31 3.28
N ARG A 112 -6.01 6.80 3.75
CA ARG A 112 -5.75 6.62 5.19
C ARG A 112 -5.81 7.93 5.96
N CYS A 113 -5.32 9.01 5.34
CA CYS A 113 -5.35 10.36 5.89
C CYS A 113 -6.73 11.05 5.75
N GLY A 114 -7.66 10.50 4.96
CA GLY A 114 -8.98 11.09 4.71
C GLY A 114 -9.04 12.11 3.58
N TYR A 115 -8.00 12.22 2.74
CA TYR A 115 -7.95 13.09 1.56
C TYR A 115 -8.62 12.43 0.35
N TYR A 116 -9.91 12.12 0.48
CA TYR A 116 -10.67 11.31 -0.49
C TYR A 116 -10.74 11.91 -1.89
N ASN A 117 -11.05 13.21 -1.99
CA ASN A 117 -11.16 13.89 -3.29
C ASN A 117 -9.84 13.84 -4.07
N THR A 118 -8.72 14.04 -3.37
CA THR A 118 -7.38 14.01 -3.96
C THR A 118 -7.01 12.59 -4.39
N ALA A 119 -7.29 11.60 -3.54
CA ALA A 119 -7.05 10.19 -3.85
C ALA A 119 -7.84 9.72 -5.08
N VAL A 120 -9.12 10.09 -5.18
CA VAL A 120 -9.97 9.75 -6.33
C VAL A 120 -9.44 10.41 -7.61
N LYS A 121 -9.07 11.69 -7.56
CA LYS A 121 -8.48 12.39 -8.72
C LYS A 121 -7.20 11.71 -9.19
N LEU A 122 -6.30 11.36 -8.27
CA LEU A 122 -5.05 10.67 -8.59
C LEU A 122 -5.31 9.26 -9.14
N ALA A 123 -6.24 8.50 -8.55
CA ALA A 123 -6.59 7.16 -9.02
C ALA A 123 -7.11 7.17 -10.47
N ARG A 124 -7.95 8.16 -10.82
CA ARG A 124 -8.46 8.35 -12.18
C ARG A 124 -7.35 8.69 -13.17
N GLN A 125 -6.49 9.65 -12.82
CA GLN A 125 -5.38 10.07 -13.68
C GLN A 125 -4.39 8.94 -13.96
N SER A 126 -4.15 8.08 -12.96
CA SER A 126 -3.19 6.98 -13.08
C SER A 126 -3.80 5.66 -13.57
N GLY A 127 -5.12 5.62 -13.84
CA GLY A 127 -5.84 4.42 -14.28
C GLY A 127 -5.80 3.28 -13.25
N ILE A 128 -5.93 3.62 -11.96
CA ILE A 128 -5.85 2.69 -10.81
C ILE A 128 -7.25 2.49 -10.19
N GLU A 129 -8.29 2.73 -10.96
CA GLU A 129 -9.67 2.49 -10.56
C GLU A 129 -9.82 1.00 -10.21
N SER A 130 -9.99 0.71 -8.93
CA SER A 130 -10.21 -0.64 -8.40
C SER A 130 -11.05 -0.52 -7.12
N CYS A 131 -11.56 -1.67 -6.60
CA CYS A 131 -12.56 -1.86 -5.53
C CYS A 131 -12.57 -0.84 -4.36
N LEU A 132 -11.45 -0.18 -4.12
CA LEU A 132 -11.30 0.98 -3.25
C LEU A 132 -12.26 2.13 -3.57
N GLU A 133 -12.50 2.49 -4.85
CA GLU A 133 -13.49 3.53 -5.17
C GLU A 133 -14.87 3.14 -4.63
N PHE A 134 -15.28 1.88 -4.79
CA PHE A 134 -16.55 1.38 -4.28
C PHE A 134 -16.66 1.46 -2.75
N SER A 135 -15.63 0.97 -2.03
CA SER A 135 -15.59 1.06 -0.56
C SER A 135 -15.60 2.52 -0.05
N LEU A 136 -14.99 3.44 -0.80
CA LEU A 136 -15.02 4.87 -0.46
C LEU A 136 -16.38 5.51 -0.69
N ARG A 137 -17.09 5.12 -1.75
CA ARG A 137 -18.46 5.57 -1.99
C ARG A 137 -19.39 5.07 -0.89
N ILE A 138 -19.22 3.84 -0.41
CA ILE A 138 -19.95 3.32 0.76
C ILE A 138 -19.67 4.18 2.00
N GLN A 139 -18.40 4.54 2.27
CA GLN A 139 -18.08 5.38 3.43
C GLN A 139 -18.65 6.82 3.30
N GLU A 140 -18.61 7.43 2.12
CA GLU A 140 -19.23 8.75 1.87
C GLU A 140 -20.75 8.72 2.15
N PHE A 141 -21.42 7.65 1.73
CA PHE A 141 -22.83 7.42 2.01
C PHE A 141 -23.11 7.32 3.52
N ILE A 142 -22.28 6.59 4.26
CA ILE A 142 -22.39 6.46 5.73
C ILE A 142 -22.23 7.81 6.45
N GLU A 143 -21.29 8.66 6.00
CA GLU A 143 -21.10 10.00 6.57
C GLU A 143 -22.30 10.94 6.29
N LEU A 144 -22.95 10.83 5.13
CA LEU A 144 -24.16 11.59 4.82
C LEU A 144 -25.34 11.19 5.71
N ILE A 145 -25.51 9.91 6.00
CA ILE A 145 -26.52 9.42 6.96
C ILE A 145 -26.23 9.95 8.36
N ARG A 146 -24.96 9.92 8.80
CA ARG A 146 -24.55 10.39 10.14
C ARG A 146 -24.71 11.89 10.34
N GLN A 147 -24.65 12.68 9.26
CA GLN A 147 -24.99 14.12 9.28
C GLN A 147 -26.50 14.40 9.17
N ASN A 148 -27.33 13.35 9.21
CA ASN A 148 -28.77 13.40 8.98
C ASN A 148 -29.17 13.97 7.60
N LYS A 149 -28.24 14.01 6.64
CA LYS A 149 -28.47 14.44 5.26
C LYS A 149 -28.99 13.26 4.42
N ARG A 150 -30.10 12.67 4.88
CA ARG A 150 -30.64 11.41 4.32
C ARG A 150 -30.97 11.50 2.83
N LEU A 151 -31.49 12.65 2.38
CA LEU A 151 -31.79 12.87 0.95
C LEU A 151 -30.53 12.95 0.09
N ASP A 152 -29.43 13.49 0.61
CA ASP A 152 -28.15 13.54 -0.10
C ASP A 152 -27.50 12.16 -0.15
N ALA A 153 -27.60 11.37 0.93
CA ALA A 153 -27.18 9.98 0.96
C ALA A 153 -27.91 9.16 -0.12
N VAL A 154 -29.22 9.30 -0.26
CA VAL A 154 -30.01 8.61 -1.28
C VAL A 154 -29.60 9.03 -2.70
N ARG A 155 -29.36 10.33 -2.94
CA ARG A 155 -28.86 10.83 -4.23
C ARG A 155 -27.47 10.29 -4.57
N HIS A 156 -26.58 10.25 -3.57
CA HIS A 156 -25.24 9.69 -3.70
C HIS A 156 -25.28 8.19 -4.03
N ALA A 157 -26.09 7.41 -3.30
CA ALA A 157 -26.27 5.98 -3.54
C ALA A 157 -26.78 5.69 -4.95
N ARG A 158 -27.79 6.41 -5.43
CA ARG A 158 -28.32 6.24 -6.79
C ARG A 158 -27.28 6.54 -7.87
N LYS A 159 -26.35 7.47 -7.62
CA LYS A 159 -25.33 7.86 -8.58
C LYS A 159 -24.13 6.90 -8.61
N HIS A 160 -23.78 6.31 -7.47
CA HIS A 160 -22.51 5.61 -7.30
C HIS A 160 -22.63 4.10 -7.02
N PHE A 161 -23.81 3.60 -6.63
CA PHE A 161 -24.03 2.17 -6.37
C PHE A 161 -24.85 1.47 -7.46
N SER A 162 -25.26 2.18 -8.51
CA SER A 162 -26.10 1.64 -9.60
C SER A 162 -25.42 0.53 -10.42
N GLN A 163 -24.09 0.42 -10.37
CA GLN A 163 -23.30 -0.60 -11.05
C GLN A 163 -22.70 -1.65 -10.08
N ALA A 164 -23.21 -1.73 -8.84
CA ALA A 164 -22.73 -2.72 -7.88
C ALA A 164 -23.14 -4.15 -8.29
N GLU A 165 -22.19 -5.10 -8.26
CA GLU A 165 -22.43 -6.50 -8.63
C GLU A 165 -21.85 -7.49 -7.60
N GLY A 166 -22.47 -8.65 -7.46
CA GLY A 166 -21.98 -9.72 -6.58
C GLY A 166 -21.92 -9.31 -5.10
N SER A 167 -20.77 -9.52 -4.44
CA SER A 167 -20.55 -9.23 -3.02
C SER A 167 -20.74 -7.75 -2.64
N GLN A 168 -20.64 -6.84 -3.61
CA GLN A 168 -20.86 -5.41 -3.42
C GLN A 168 -22.32 -5.06 -3.09
N LEU A 169 -23.27 -5.86 -3.55
CA LEU A 169 -24.70 -5.65 -3.30
C LEU A 169 -25.07 -5.93 -1.84
N ASP A 170 -24.38 -6.87 -1.19
CA ASP A 170 -24.61 -7.21 0.20
C ASP A 170 -24.12 -6.09 1.14
N GLU A 171 -22.97 -5.46 0.82
CA GLU A 171 -22.47 -4.28 1.54
C GLU A 171 -23.42 -3.07 1.35
N VAL A 172 -23.96 -2.86 0.15
CA VAL A 172 -24.94 -1.78 -0.12
C VAL A 172 -26.23 -2.01 0.65
N ARG A 173 -26.75 -3.24 0.69
CA ARG A 173 -27.95 -3.59 1.48
C ARG A 173 -27.75 -3.29 2.97
N GLN A 174 -26.59 -3.65 3.51
CA GLN A 174 -26.25 -3.44 4.90
C GLN A 174 -26.10 -1.94 5.23
N ALA A 175 -25.50 -1.15 4.32
CA ALA A 175 -25.39 0.30 4.46
C ALA A 175 -26.75 1.00 4.38
N MET A 176 -27.64 0.58 3.46
CA MET A 176 -28.98 1.15 3.30
C MET A 176 -29.87 0.91 4.52
N GLY A 177 -29.66 -0.19 5.27
CA GLY A 177 -30.33 -0.46 6.55
C GLY A 177 -30.07 0.59 7.64
N MET A 178 -28.96 1.33 7.55
CA MET A 178 -28.64 2.42 8.50
C MET A 178 -29.52 3.66 8.34
N LEU A 179 -30.35 3.75 7.29
CA LEU A 179 -31.34 4.82 7.14
C LEU A 179 -32.51 4.72 8.14
N ALA A 180 -32.66 3.58 8.84
CA ALA A 180 -33.82 3.27 9.66
C ALA A 180 -33.73 3.73 11.14
N PHE A 181 -32.61 4.28 11.61
CA PHE A 181 -32.41 4.59 13.04
C PHE A 181 -32.13 6.08 13.32
N PRO A 182 -32.75 6.70 14.36
CA PRO A 182 -32.49 8.08 14.77
C PRO A 182 -31.34 8.21 15.81
N PRO A 183 -30.59 9.34 15.84
CA PRO A 183 -29.36 9.50 16.63
C PRO A 183 -29.48 10.16 18.04
N ASP A 184 -30.67 10.42 18.59
CA ASP A 184 -30.80 11.41 19.67
C ASP A 184 -31.02 10.83 21.09
N THR A 185 -30.12 11.12 22.04
CA THR A 185 -30.31 10.92 23.50
C THR A 185 -29.42 11.88 24.32
N HIS A 186 -29.88 12.34 25.51
CA HIS A 186 -29.31 13.49 26.25
C HIS A 186 -29.02 13.27 27.76
N ILE A 187 -28.66 12.08 28.22
CA ILE A 187 -28.43 11.80 29.66
C ILE A 187 -26.91 11.82 30.00
N SER A 188 -26.49 11.95 31.26
CA SER A 188 -25.09 11.67 31.67
C SER A 188 -24.99 10.19 32.04
N PRO A 189 -24.07 9.40 31.47
CA PRO A 189 -22.67 9.73 31.14
C PRO A 189 -22.41 9.97 29.64
N TYR A 190 -23.45 10.25 28.86
CA TYR A 190 -23.39 10.27 27.40
C TYR A 190 -22.70 11.52 26.80
N LYS A 191 -22.32 12.52 27.61
CA LYS A 191 -21.61 13.74 27.18
C LYS A 191 -20.19 13.45 26.66
N ASP A 192 -19.43 12.61 27.35
CA ASP A 192 -18.08 12.19 26.92
C ASP A 192 -18.14 11.15 25.78
N LEU A 193 -19.28 10.49 25.62
CA LEU A 193 -19.59 9.58 24.50
C LEU A 193 -19.93 10.32 23.20
N LEU A 194 -20.48 11.53 23.31
CA LEU A 194 -20.92 12.36 22.18
C LEU A 194 -19.92 13.48 21.84
N ASP A 195 -18.76 13.52 22.50
CA ASP A 195 -17.73 14.52 22.23
C ASP A 195 -17.21 14.43 20.76
N PRO A 196 -17.16 15.54 20.01
CA PRO A 196 -16.70 15.53 18.62
C PRO A 196 -15.26 15.06 18.42
N ALA A 197 -14.39 15.16 19.42
CA ALA A 197 -13.02 14.64 19.39
C ALA A 197 -13.00 13.12 19.56
N ARG A 198 -13.91 12.55 20.36
CA ARG A 198 -14.09 11.09 20.45
C ARG A 198 -14.43 10.48 19.11
N TRP A 199 -15.17 11.21 18.27
CA TRP A 199 -15.46 10.72 16.94
C TRP A 199 -14.23 10.54 16.07
N ARG A 200 -13.29 11.49 16.14
CA ARG A 200 -12.00 11.38 15.44
C ARG A 200 -11.20 10.20 15.97
N MET A 201 -11.23 9.96 17.29
CA MET A 201 -10.59 8.79 17.90
C MET A 201 -11.24 7.48 17.45
N LEU A 202 -12.57 7.40 17.39
CA LEU A 202 -13.31 6.24 16.89
C LEU A 202 -13.07 5.99 15.40
N ILE A 203 -12.98 7.05 14.58
CA ILE A 203 -12.61 6.92 13.16
C ILE A 203 -11.18 6.40 13.03
N GLN A 204 -10.24 6.88 13.84
CA GLN A 204 -8.87 6.36 13.86
C GLN A 204 -8.80 4.92 14.34
N GLN A 205 -9.53 4.57 15.40
CA GLN A 205 -9.63 3.23 15.95
C GLN A 205 -10.28 2.28 14.94
N PHE A 206 -11.37 2.69 14.29
CA PHE A 206 -12.02 1.91 13.22
C PHE A 206 -11.10 1.72 12.03
N ARG A 207 -10.38 2.76 11.59
CA ARG A 207 -9.37 2.64 10.53
C ARG A 207 -8.28 1.66 10.94
N TYR A 208 -7.77 1.77 12.17
CA TYR A 208 -6.76 0.87 12.73
C TYR A 208 -7.24 -0.58 12.75
N ASP A 209 -8.45 -0.82 13.27
CA ASP A 209 -9.02 -2.17 13.35
C ASP A 209 -9.40 -2.73 11.96
N ASN A 210 -9.85 -1.88 11.03
CA ASN A 210 -10.08 -2.25 9.64
C ASN A 210 -8.78 -2.65 8.94
N TYR A 211 -7.69 -1.89 9.13
CA TYR A 211 -6.38 -2.28 8.61
C TYR A 211 -5.92 -3.62 9.19
N ARG A 212 -6.07 -3.82 10.50
CA ARG A 212 -5.74 -5.11 11.14
C ARG A 212 -6.58 -6.26 10.60
N LEU A 213 -7.88 -6.06 10.42
CA LEU A 213 -8.81 -7.07 9.89
C LEU A 213 -8.43 -7.48 8.46
N HIS A 214 -8.06 -6.50 7.62
CA HIS A 214 -7.64 -6.75 6.24
C HIS A 214 -6.13 -7.02 6.09
N GLN A 215 -5.41 -7.23 7.20
CA GLN A 215 -3.96 -7.48 7.22
C GLN A 215 -3.13 -6.38 6.55
N LEU A 216 -3.64 -5.16 6.54
CA LEU A 216 -2.91 -3.96 6.13
C LEU A 216 -2.08 -3.46 7.32
N GLY A 217 -0.83 -3.07 7.06
CA GLY A 217 0.01 -2.47 8.10
C GLY A 217 -0.60 -1.16 8.62
N ASN A 218 -0.34 -0.82 9.89
CA ASN A 218 -0.82 0.43 10.49
C ASN A 218 -0.22 1.67 9.81
N ASN A 219 1.03 1.54 9.35
CA ASN A 219 1.69 2.55 8.53
C ASN A 219 1.41 2.28 7.05
N SER A 220 1.16 3.35 6.29
CA SER A 220 1.07 3.25 4.84
C SER A 220 2.40 2.78 4.25
N VAL A 221 2.34 1.98 3.18
CA VAL A 221 3.56 1.52 2.48
C VAL A 221 4.34 2.73 1.95
N PHE A 222 3.64 3.80 1.56
CA PHE A 222 4.22 5.08 1.17
C PHE A 222 5.09 5.67 2.27
N THR A 223 4.53 5.85 3.48
CA THR A 223 5.26 6.40 4.63
C THR A 223 6.48 5.57 4.95
N LEU A 224 6.34 4.24 5.01
CA LEU A 224 7.45 3.36 5.35
C LEU A 224 8.57 3.43 4.31
N THR A 225 8.22 3.42 3.03
CA THR A 225 9.18 3.47 1.93
C THR A 225 9.88 4.83 1.87
N LEU A 226 9.14 5.92 2.08
CA LEU A 226 9.69 7.26 2.16
C LEU A 226 10.66 7.39 3.34
N GLN A 227 10.26 6.92 4.53
CA GLN A 227 11.11 6.96 5.72
C GLN A 227 12.37 6.10 5.55
N ALA A 228 12.23 4.88 5.02
CA ALA A 228 13.37 4.01 4.73
C ALA A 228 14.34 4.66 3.75
N GLY A 229 13.81 5.24 2.65
CA GLY A 229 14.60 5.99 1.67
C GLY A 229 15.32 7.17 2.32
N LEU A 230 14.61 8.02 3.06
CA LEU A 230 15.19 9.16 3.78
C LEU A 230 16.27 8.72 4.76
N SER A 231 16.05 7.63 5.50
CA SER A 231 17.02 7.09 6.46
C SER A 231 18.30 6.61 5.77
N ALA A 232 18.17 6.00 4.58
CA ALA A 232 19.30 5.51 3.78
C ALA A 232 20.20 6.63 3.23
N ILE A 233 19.66 7.84 3.03
CA ILE A 233 20.43 8.99 2.52
C ILE A 233 20.67 10.07 3.59
N LYS A 234 20.10 9.92 4.78
CA LYS A 234 20.26 10.87 5.89
C LYS A 234 21.66 10.74 6.47
N THR A 235 22.36 11.86 6.51
CA THR A 235 23.68 11.99 7.13
C THR A 235 23.67 13.09 8.20
N PRO A 236 24.63 13.10 9.15
CA PRO A 236 24.78 14.20 10.11
C PRO A 236 24.93 15.57 9.44
N GLN A 237 25.54 15.61 8.24
CA GLN A 237 25.78 16.83 7.47
C GLN A 237 24.49 17.54 7.04
N CYS A 238 23.36 16.83 6.99
CA CYS A 238 22.07 17.42 6.63
C CYS A 238 21.50 18.38 7.69
N TYR A 239 21.99 18.31 8.94
CA TYR A 239 21.47 19.06 10.09
C TYR A 239 22.49 20.01 10.74
N LYS A 240 23.65 20.24 10.11
CA LYS A 240 24.58 21.27 10.59
C LYS A 240 23.95 22.66 10.50
N GLU A 241 24.17 23.47 11.55
CA GLU A 241 23.58 24.80 11.71
C GLU A 241 24.07 25.78 10.64
N ASP A 242 25.34 25.70 10.26
CA ASP A 242 25.98 26.61 9.29
C ASP A 242 25.42 26.51 7.86
N GLY A 243 24.61 25.48 7.55
CA GLY A 243 24.00 25.27 6.23
C GLY A 243 24.97 24.98 5.08
N SER A 244 26.27 25.18 5.28
CA SER A 244 27.36 25.07 4.29
C SER A 244 27.54 23.64 3.73
N SER A 245 27.10 22.64 4.48
CA SER A 245 27.15 21.22 4.14
C SER A 245 25.90 20.70 3.43
N LYS A 246 24.86 21.51 3.26
CA LYS A 246 23.63 21.09 2.58
C LYS A 246 23.86 21.00 1.07
N SER A 247 23.48 19.87 0.49
CA SER A 247 23.52 19.69 -0.97
C SER A 247 22.15 20.02 -1.56
N PRO A 248 22.06 20.83 -2.63
CA PRO A 248 20.79 21.10 -3.31
C PRO A 248 20.18 19.82 -3.89
N ASP A 249 21.02 18.86 -4.32
CA ASP A 249 20.57 17.58 -4.89
C ASP A 249 20.24 16.53 -3.83
N CYS A 250 20.41 16.84 -2.53
CA CYS A 250 20.08 15.90 -1.46
C CYS A 250 18.61 16.04 -1.06
N PRO A 251 17.77 15.00 -1.25
CA PRO A 251 16.37 15.06 -0.87
C PRO A 251 16.15 15.40 0.60
N VAL A 252 16.99 14.89 1.52
CA VAL A 252 16.90 15.17 2.98
C VAL A 252 17.23 16.63 3.30
N CYS A 253 18.01 17.33 2.48
CA CYS A 253 18.32 18.75 2.68
C CYS A 253 17.17 19.67 2.25
N SER A 254 16.17 19.16 1.52
CA SER A 254 14.99 19.94 1.14
C SER A 254 14.13 20.29 2.37
N ARG A 255 13.55 21.49 2.41
CA ARG A 255 12.82 22.01 3.58
C ARG A 255 11.73 21.07 4.09
N SER A 256 10.95 20.46 3.19
CA SER A 256 9.82 19.60 3.55
C SER A 256 10.28 18.22 4.03
N LEU A 257 11.22 17.59 3.32
CA LEU A 257 11.70 16.25 3.68
C LEU A 257 12.65 16.27 4.87
N ASN A 258 13.37 17.37 5.10
CA ASN A 258 14.24 17.53 6.27
C ASN A 258 13.46 17.37 7.58
N LYS A 259 12.29 18.03 7.70
CA LYS A 259 11.41 17.90 8.86
C LYS A 259 10.94 16.46 9.07
N LEU A 260 10.56 15.77 7.99
CA LEU A 260 10.11 14.38 8.03
C LEU A 260 11.25 13.41 8.39
N ALA A 261 12.48 13.73 7.99
CA ALA A 261 13.65 12.89 8.24
C ALA A 261 14.27 13.10 9.63
N GLN A 262 13.92 14.17 10.35
CA GLN A 262 14.50 14.51 11.64
C GLN A 262 14.44 13.36 12.69
N PRO A 263 13.31 12.69 12.92
CA PRO A 263 13.23 11.59 13.90
C PRO A 263 13.83 10.26 13.42
N LEU A 264 14.23 10.16 12.15
CA LEU A 264 14.67 8.89 11.55
C LEU A 264 16.13 8.55 11.91
N PRO A 265 16.53 7.27 11.92
CA PRO A 265 17.92 6.89 12.08
C PRO A 265 18.77 7.38 10.90
N MET A 266 20.07 7.48 11.11
CA MET A 266 21.04 7.81 10.07
C MET A 266 21.59 6.52 9.45
N ALA A 267 21.93 6.57 8.16
CA ALA A 267 22.57 5.44 7.50
C ALA A 267 23.96 5.18 8.07
N HIS A 268 24.27 3.91 8.32
CA HIS A 268 25.65 3.50 8.58
C HIS A 268 26.40 3.41 7.25
N CYS A 269 27.20 4.42 6.95
CA CYS A 269 28.02 4.47 5.73
C CYS A 269 29.37 3.79 6.00
N ALA A 270 29.55 2.55 5.55
CA ALA A 270 30.84 1.86 5.64
C ALA A 270 31.89 2.44 4.68
N ASN A 271 31.44 2.98 3.53
CA ASN A 271 32.29 3.58 2.51
C ASN A 271 31.81 4.99 2.19
N SER A 272 32.72 5.96 2.21
CA SER A 272 32.45 7.33 1.76
C SER A 272 33.00 7.54 0.36
N ARG A 273 32.26 8.26 -0.49
CA ARG A 273 32.74 8.72 -1.80
C ARG A 273 32.74 10.23 -1.81
N LEU A 274 33.83 10.80 -2.27
CA LEU A 274 33.91 12.23 -2.51
C LEU A 274 33.20 12.58 -3.81
N VAL A 275 32.35 13.60 -3.77
CA VAL A 275 31.63 14.11 -4.94
C VAL A 275 31.89 15.60 -5.07
N CYS A 276 32.27 16.04 -6.27
CA CYS A 276 32.56 17.44 -6.51
C CYS A 276 31.29 18.29 -6.42
N LYS A 277 31.34 19.40 -5.69
CA LYS A 277 30.20 20.33 -5.54
C LYS A 277 29.79 21.03 -6.85
N ILE A 278 30.71 21.15 -7.81
CA ILE A 278 30.48 21.89 -9.06
C ILE A 278 29.88 20.97 -10.11
N SER A 279 30.56 19.87 -10.44
CA SER A 279 30.11 18.96 -11.50
C SER A 279 29.18 17.86 -11.01
N GLY A 280 29.19 17.53 -9.72
CA GLY A 280 28.49 16.34 -9.20
C GLY A 280 29.22 15.02 -9.49
N ASP A 281 30.42 15.06 -10.09
CA ASP A 281 31.20 13.87 -10.40
C ASP A 281 31.93 13.32 -9.17
N VAL A 282 32.18 12.02 -9.16
CA VAL A 282 32.99 11.36 -8.15
C VAL A 282 34.44 11.84 -8.26
N MET A 283 35.03 12.23 -7.14
CA MET A 283 36.46 12.53 -7.04
C MET A 283 37.21 11.24 -6.74
N ASN A 284 38.14 10.88 -7.63
CA ASN A 284 38.89 9.62 -7.61
C ASN A 284 40.28 9.83 -8.26
N GLU A 285 40.98 8.76 -8.59
CA GLU A 285 42.31 8.83 -9.22
C GLU A 285 42.33 9.63 -10.54
N ASN A 286 41.25 9.57 -11.33
CA ASN A 286 41.11 10.25 -12.61
C ASN A 286 40.51 11.68 -12.48
N ASN A 287 39.96 12.01 -11.32
CA ASN A 287 39.44 13.34 -10.99
C ASN A 287 39.81 13.67 -9.53
N PRO A 288 41.10 13.92 -9.24
CA PRO A 288 41.57 14.01 -7.88
C PRO A 288 40.93 15.20 -7.12
N PRO A 289 40.68 15.04 -5.81
CA PRO A 289 40.23 16.14 -4.98
C PRO A 289 41.36 17.16 -4.78
N MET A 290 41.07 18.42 -5.09
CA MET A 290 41.98 19.56 -5.02
C MET A 290 41.41 20.59 -4.04
N MET A 291 42.22 21.02 -3.07
CA MET A 291 41.87 22.00 -2.04
C MET A 291 42.41 23.38 -2.39
N LEU A 292 41.54 24.38 -2.39
CA LEU A 292 41.95 25.79 -2.49
C LEU A 292 42.46 26.29 -1.12
N PRO A 293 43.25 27.40 -1.07
CA PRO A 293 43.80 27.94 0.19
C PRO A 293 42.79 28.24 1.29
N ASN A 294 41.52 28.44 0.95
CA ASN A 294 40.42 28.64 1.90
C ASN A 294 39.84 27.33 2.47
N GLY A 295 40.45 26.17 2.17
CA GLY A 295 40.08 24.86 2.71
C GLY A 295 38.93 24.16 1.97
N TYR A 296 38.37 24.73 0.90
CA TYR A 296 37.32 24.07 0.12
C TYR A 296 37.91 23.14 -0.94
N VAL A 297 37.34 21.93 -1.03
CA VAL A 297 37.78 20.86 -1.93
C VAL A 297 36.85 20.72 -3.14
N TYR A 298 37.44 20.60 -4.32
CA TYR A 298 36.77 20.44 -5.62
C TYR A 298 37.49 19.40 -6.47
N GLY A 299 36.83 18.86 -7.49
CA GLY A 299 37.49 17.93 -8.42
C GLY A 299 38.39 18.70 -9.37
N TYR A 300 39.57 18.15 -9.68
CA TYR A 300 40.52 18.75 -10.61
C TYR A 300 39.86 19.18 -11.93
N ASN A 301 39.03 18.32 -12.53
CA ASN A 301 38.37 18.62 -13.80
C ASN A 301 37.42 19.82 -13.70
N SER A 302 36.76 19.99 -12.54
CA SER A 302 35.89 21.14 -12.27
C SER A 302 36.66 22.43 -12.03
N LEU A 303 37.81 22.37 -11.36
CA LEU A 303 38.66 23.55 -11.19
C LEU A 303 39.27 23.99 -12.52
N LEU A 304 39.63 23.02 -13.37
CA LEU A 304 40.15 23.28 -14.71
C LEU A 304 39.11 23.98 -15.60
N SER A 305 37.83 23.58 -15.52
CA SER A 305 36.77 24.15 -16.35
C SER A 305 36.35 25.56 -15.95
N ILE A 306 36.48 25.93 -14.68
CA ILE A 306 36.14 27.28 -14.18
C ILE A 306 37.35 28.24 -14.14
N ARG A 307 38.53 27.75 -14.50
CA ARG A 307 39.77 28.53 -14.51
C ARG A 307 39.72 29.58 -15.63
N GLN A 308 40.06 30.82 -15.29
CA GLN A 308 40.29 31.90 -16.25
C GLN A 308 41.74 32.33 -16.12
N ASP A 309 42.49 32.19 -17.22
CA ASP A 309 43.95 32.34 -17.30
C ASP A 309 44.69 31.42 -16.33
N ASP A 310 45.09 31.92 -15.16
CA ASP A 310 45.76 31.19 -14.07
C ASP A 310 45.02 31.30 -12.73
N LYS A 311 43.83 31.91 -12.73
CA LYS A 311 43.06 32.17 -11.52
C LYS A 311 41.77 31.36 -11.51
N VAL A 312 41.36 30.97 -10.30
CA VAL A 312 40.10 30.29 -10.03
C VAL A 312 39.32 31.08 -9.00
N VAL A 313 38.06 31.36 -9.31
CA VAL A 313 37.12 31.96 -8.36
C VAL A 313 36.42 30.85 -7.60
N CYS A 314 36.58 30.81 -6.27
CA CYS A 314 35.90 29.85 -5.43
C CYS A 314 34.37 30.04 -5.53
N PRO A 315 33.58 29.04 -5.96
CA PRO A 315 32.13 29.23 -6.12
C PRO A 315 31.40 29.54 -4.82
N ARG A 316 31.97 29.14 -3.67
CA ARG A 316 31.38 29.28 -2.33
C ARG A 316 31.69 30.64 -1.69
N THR A 317 32.96 31.05 -1.68
CA THR A 317 33.39 32.29 -1.01
C THR A 317 33.55 33.48 -1.94
N LYS A 318 33.58 33.25 -3.26
CA LYS A 318 33.90 34.24 -4.30
C LYS A 318 35.32 34.81 -4.23
N GLU A 319 36.18 34.23 -3.40
CA GLU A 319 37.60 34.57 -3.35
C GLU A 319 38.33 34.05 -4.59
N VAL A 320 39.38 34.76 -5.00
CA VAL A 320 40.17 34.43 -6.20
C VAL A 320 41.52 33.91 -5.78
N PHE A 321 41.88 32.72 -6.26
CA PHE A 321 43.15 32.07 -5.97
C PHE A 321 43.89 31.73 -7.26
N HIS A 322 45.22 31.63 -7.18
CA HIS A 322 46.00 31.08 -8.29
C HIS A 322 45.79 29.56 -8.36
N PHE A 323 45.66 29.01 -9.55
CA PHE A 323 45.47 27.56 -9.75
C PHE A 323 46.63 26.74 -9.17
N SER A 324 47.85 27.28 -9.21
CA SER A 324 49.05 26.66 -8.62
C SER A 324 49.00 26.54 -7.08
N GLN A 325 48.12 27.29 -6.42
CA GLN A 325 47.92 27.21 -4.97
C GLN A 325 46.95 26.08 -4.56
N ALA A 326 46.35 25.39 -5.54
CA ALA A 326 45.46 24.27 -5.26
C ALA A 326 46.29 23.01 -4.96
N GLU A 327 46.09 22.43 -3.79
CA GLU A 327 46.82 21.23 -3.34
C GLU A 327 45.98 19.98 -3.50
N LYS A 328 46.61 18.88 -3.95
CA LYS A 328 45.93 17.59 -4.03
C LYS A 328 45.75 17.01 -2.63
N VAL A 329 44.53 16.61 -2.31
CA VAL A 329 44.18 16.02 -1.02
C VAL A 329 44.13 14.49 -1.12
N TYR A 330 44.53 13.82 -0.06
CA TYR A 330 44.38 12.38 0.11
C TYR A 330 43.48 12.12 1.31
N ILE A 331 42.50 11.23 1.15
CA ILE A 331 41.69 10.73 2.27
C ILE A 331 42.20 9.32 2.57
N MET A 332 42.70 9.14 3.79
CA MET A 332 43.09 7.83 4.33
C MET A 332 41.92 7.16 5.02
#